data_AF-A0A3N5QQG0-F1
#
_entry.id   AF-A0A3N5QQG0-F1
#
_cell.length_a   1.000
_cell.length_b   1.000
_cell.length_c   1.000
_cell.angle_alpha   90.00
_cell.angle_beta   90.00
_cell.angle_gamma   90.00
#
_symmetry.space_group_name_H-M   'P 1'
#
loop_
_entity.id
_entity.type
_entity.pdbx_description
1 polymer ?
#
loop_
_entity_poly.entity_id
_entity_poly.type
_entity_poly.pdbx_seq_one_letter_code
_entity_poly.pdbx_strand_id
1 'polypeptide(L)'
;TLAGMIGGGQSTPGFLGHSKYNITQRKFISGDGGLLRLVWLPRALKEELRERLLKRGAELGVPDLIDRIADESVGVNEAEILAFLRERKHPVLEMESIMGV
;
A
#
# COMPACT_ATOMS: atom_id res chain seq x y z
N THR A 1 -9.71 -16.88 3.98
CA THR A 1 -8.48 -16.36 3.34
C THR A 1 -8.87 -15.51 2.14
N LEU A 2 -8.09 -14.47 1.80
CA LEU A 2 -8.46 -13.49 0.77
C LEU A 2 -8.73 -14.10 -0.60
N ALA A 3 -7.89 -15.02 -1.08
CA ALA A 3 -8.05 -15.64 -2.40
C ALA A 3 -9.41 -16.35 -2.60
N GLY A 4 -9.94 -16.97 -1.54
CA GLY A 4 -11.25 -17.63 -1.60
C GLY A 4 -12.43 -16.65 -1.64
N MET A 5 -12.25 -15.42 -1.18
CA MET A 5 -13.30 -14.38 -1.16
C MET A 5 -13.40 -13.59 -2.46
N ILE A 6 -12.30 -13.47 -3.23
CA ILE A 6 -12.19 -12.53 -4.36
C ILE A 6 -12.06 -13.27 -5.71
N GLY A 7 -12.03 -14.61 -5.70
CA GLY A 7 -11.91 -15.44 -6.91
C GLY A 7 -13.19 -15.53 -7.73
N GLY A 8 -13.12 -16.18 -8.89
CA GLY A 8 -14.30 -16.57 -9.69
C GLY A 8 -14.87 -15.49 -10.61
N GLY A 9 -14.12 -14.42 -10.88
CA GLY A 9 -14.54 -13.36 -11.81
C GLY A 9 -15.65 -12.45 -11.27
N GLN A 10 -15.92 -12.48 -9.97
CA GLN A 10 -16.86 -11.58 -9.31
C GLN A 10 -16.23 -10.20 -9.07
N SER A 11 -17.05 -9.16 -9.13
CA SER A 11 -16.64 -7.80 -8.76
C SER A 11 -16.90 -7.57 -7.28
N THR A 12 -15.84 -7.37 -6.50
CA THR A 12 -15.92 -7.16 -5.06
C THR A 12 -15.33 -5.78 -4.72
N PRO A 13 -16.16 -4.75 -4.46
CA PRO A 13 -15.67 -3.43 -4.07
C PRO A 13 -14.73 -3.50 -2.86
N GLY A 14 -13.64 -2.74 -2.91
CA GLY A 14 -12.59 -2.75 -1.88
C GLY A 14 -11.54 -3.86 -2.03
N PHE A 15 -11.71 -4.79 -2.98
CA PHE A 15 -10.75 -5.86 -3.23
C PHE A 15 -10.34 -5.92 -4.71
N LEU A 16 -9.04 -6.09 -4.95
CA LEU A 16 -8.48 -6.17 -6.30
C LEU A 16 -7.37 -7.23 -6.35
N GLY A 17 -7.49 -8.16 -7.31
CA GLY A 17 -6.38 -9.03 -7.70
C GLY A 17 -5.51 -8.36 -8.76
N HIS A 18 -4.22 -8.20 -8.50
CA HIS A 18 -3.27 -7.64 -9.45
C HIS A 18 -1.89 -8.32 -9.35
N SER A 19 -1.04 -8.12 -10.36
CA SER A 19 0.33 -8.63 -10.34
C SER A 19 1.24 -7.78 -9.45
N LYS A 20 2.35 -8.37 -8.96
CA LYS A 20 3.33 -7.66 -8.11
C LYS A 20 3.87 -6.37 -8.74
N TYR A 21 4.14 -6.38 -10.05
CA TYR A 21 4.71 -5.22 -10.72
C TYR A 21 3.70 -4.08 -10.94
N ASN A 22 2.40 -4.38 -10.86
CA ASN A 22 1.35 -3.36 -10.98
C ASN A 22 1.45 -2.32 -9.86
N ILE A 23 1.87 -2.71 -8.64
CA ILE A 23 2.05 -1.82 -7.46
C ILE A 23 2.84 -0.55 -7.79
N THR A 24 3.89 -0.67 -8.61
CA THR A 24 4.83 0.43 -8.90
C THR A 24 4.49 1.18 -10.19
N GLN A 25 3.41 0.81 -10.87
CA GLN A 25 2.98 1.50 -12.09
C GLN A 25 2.30 2.84 -11.77
N ARG A 26 2.38 3.80 -12.70
CA ARG A 26 1.78 5.13 -12.55
C ARG A 26 0.26 5.12 -12.39
N LYS A 27 -0.41 4.10 -12.93
CA LYS A 27 -1.86 3.94 -12.91
C LYS A 27 -2.36 3.03 -11.78
N PHE A 28 -1.48 2.54 -10.91
CA PHE A 28 -1.89 1.72 -9.76
C PHE A 28 -2.87 2.51 -8.91
N ILE A 29 -4.13 2.05 -8.81
CA ILE A 29 -5.24 2.66 -8.04
C ILE A 29 -5.24 4.21 -8.06
N SER A 30 -4.99 4.82 -9.22
CA SER A 30 -4.76 6.27 -9.29
C SER A 30 -5.99 7.09 -8.93
N GLY A 31 -7.19 6.53 -9.09
CA GLY A 31 -8.44 7.15 -8.62
C GLY A 31 -8.53 7.25 -7.09
N ASP A 32 -7.85 6.36 -6.37
CA ASP A 32 -7.88 6.30 -4.91
C ASP A 32 -6.69 7.03 -4.26
N GLY A 33 -5.79 7.63 -5.05
CA GLY A 33 -4.57 8.27 -4.55
C GLY A 33 -3.29 7.44 -4.72
N GLY A 34 -3.38 6.31 -5.41
CA GLY A 34 -2.21 5.60 -5.93
C GLY A 34 -1.34 4.93 -4.87
N LEU A 35 -0.04 4.86 -5.18
CA LEU A 35 0.96 4.20 -4.32
C LEU A 35 1.01 4.77 -2.89
N LEU A 36 0.63 6.04 -2.69
CA LEU A 36 0.61 6.67 -1.35
C LEU A 36 -0.45 6.07 -0.41
N ARG A 37 -1.39 5.27 -0.92
CA ARG A 37 -2.36 4.50 -0.12
C ARG A 37 -1.82 3.18 0.41
N LEU A 38 -0.66 2.72 -0.06
CA LEU A 38 -0.10 1.44 0.36
C LEU A 38 0.48 1.56 1.77
N VAL A 39 -0.10 0.88 2.75
CA VAL A 39 0.32 0.96 4.16
C VAL A 39 1.03 -0.28 4.67
N TRP A 40 0.88 -1.42 3.99
CA TRP A 40 1.46 -2.70 4.43
C TRP A 40 1.84 -3.57 3.24
N LEU A 41 3.04 -4.18 3.28
CA LEU A 41 3.52 -5.17 2.32
C LEU A 41 4.36 -6.23 3.04
N PRO A 42 4.34 -7.51 2.61
CA PRO A 42 5.31 -8.49 3.08
C PRO A 42 6.73 -8.03 2.79
N ARG A 43 7.65 -8.20 3.75
CA ARG A 43 9.03 -7.73 3.64
C ARG A 43 9.72 -8.27 2.39
N ALA A 44 9.56 -9.55 2.08
CA ALA A 44 10.16 -10.16 0.89
C ALA A 44 9.75 -9.43 -0.41
N LEU A 45 8.46 -9.07 -0.54
CA LEU A 45 7.95 -8.33 -1.70
C LEU A 45 8.41 -6.88 -1.69
N LYS A 46 8.50 -6.26 -0.51
CA LYS A 46 9.01 -4.91 -0.32
C LYS A 46 10.48 -4.78 -0.75
N GLU A 47 11.31 -5.75 -0.39
CA GLU A 47 12.71 -5.85 -0.83
C GLU A 47 12.82 -6.10 -2.34
N GLU A 48 12.01 -7.02 -2.88
CA GLU A 48 12.00 -7.30 -4.33
C GLU A 48 11.66 -6.05 -5.15
N LEU A 49 10.76 -5.20 -4.64
CA LEU A 49 10.33 -3.97 -5.30
C LEU A 49 11.11 -2.72 -4.88
N ARG A 50 12.16 -2.85 -4.04
CA ARG A 50 12.83 -1.72 -3.37
C ARG A 50 13.22 -0.59 -4.31
N GLU A 51 13.96 -0.89 -5.37
CA GLU A 51 14.43 0.13 -6.33
C GLU A 51 13.26 0.86 -7.01
N ARG A 52 12.19 0.12 -7.34
CA ARG A 52 11.00 0.66 -7.99
C ARG A 52 10.18 1.53 -7.02
N LEU A 53 10.07 1.11 -5.76
CA LEU A 53 9.38 1.87 -4.72
C LEU A 53 10.12 3.17 -4.39
N LEU A 54 11.45 3.13 -4.27
CA LEU A 54 12.27 4.34 -4.06
C LEU A 54 12.10 5.33 -5.21
N LYS A 55 12.21 4.85 -6.45
CA LYS A 55 12.02 5.68 -7.65
C LYS A 55 10.61 6.31 -7.68
N ARG A 56 9.58 5.51 -7.44
CA ARG A 56 8.19 6.00 -7.46
C ARG A 56 7.87 6.91 -6.29
N GLY A 57 8.42 6.65 -5.11
CA GLY A 57 8.33 7.52 -3.94
C GLY A 57 8.91 8.91 -4.26
N ALA A 58 10.11 8.96 -4.83
CA ALA A 58 10.72 10.22 -5.27
C ALA A 58 9.87 10.94 -6.33
N GLU A 59 9.34 10.22 -7.34
CA GLU A 59 8.43 10.79 -8.35
C GLU A 59 7.12 11.34 -7.74
N LEU A 60 6.71 10.87 -6.56
CA LEU A 60 5.49 11.27 -5.85
C LEU A 60 5.76 12.25 -4.70
N GLY A 61 7.00 12.70 -4.51
CA GLY A 61 7.38 13.65 -3.44
C GLY A 61 7.58 13.02 -2.06
N VAL A 62 7.62 11.69 -1.95
CA VAL A 62 7.84 10.94 -0.70
C VAL A 62 9.00 9.93 -0.93
N PRO A 63 10.26 10.39 -0.99
CA PRO A 63 11.40 9.54 -1.36
C PRO A 63 11.66 8.39 -0.37
N ASP A 64 11.26 8.57 0.89
CA ASP A 64 11.35 7.61 1.98
C ASP A 64 10.06 6.77 2.15
N LEU A 65 9.15 6.77 1.16
CA LEU A 65 7.87 6.06 1.25
C LEU A 65 8.03 4.60 1.65
N ILE A 66 9.06 3.92 1.12
CA ILE A 66 9.33 2.53 1.45
C ILE A 66 9.52 2.31 2.95
N ASP A 67 10.16 3.25 3.67
CA ASP A 67 10.40 3.13 5.10
C ASP A 67 9.16 3.47 5.95
N ARG A 68 8.12 4.03 5.32
CA ARG A 68 6.83 4.33 5.96
C ARG A 68 5.79 3.24 5.75
N ILE A 69 6.02 2.28 4.85
CA ILE A 69 5.14 1.12 4.63
C ILE A 69 5.45 0.06 5.68
N ALA A 70 4.46 -0.41 6.43
CA ALA A 70 4.64 -1.48 7.42
C ALA A 70 4.87 -2.85 6.74
N ASP A 71 5.43 -3.79 7.50
CA ASP A 71 5.58 -5.20 7.12
C ASP A 71 5.38 -6.09 8.35
N GLU A 72 5.55 -7.41 8.20
CA GLU A 72 5.34 -8.39 9.26
C GLU A 72 6.26 -8.21 10.50
N SER A 73 7.33 -7.40 10.40
CA SER A 73 8.18 -7.09 11.55
C SER A 73 7.70 -5.93 12.40
N VAL A 74 6.82 -5.10 11.85
CA VAL A 74 6.10 -4.06 12.59
C VAL A 74 4.91 -4.69 13.30
N GLY A 75 4.16 -5.51 12.57
CA GLY A 75 2.94 -6.14 13.08
C GLY A 75 2.05 -6.70 11.98
N VAL A 76 1.08 -7.50 12.41
CA VAL A 76 0.02 -8.05 11.55
C VAL A 76 -1.38 -7.65 12.02
N ASN A 77 -1.47 -6.84 13.08
CA ASN A 77 -2.71 -6.28 13.58
C ASN A 77 -2.81 -4.77 13.33
N GLU A 78 -4.04 -4.27 13.32
CA GLU A 78 -4.34 -2.88 12.99
C GLU A 78 -3.71 -1.89 13.99
N ALA A 79 -3.71 -2.21 15.28
CA ALA A 79 -3.22 -1.31 16.32
C ALA A 79 -1.71 -1.04 16.20
N GLU A 80 -0.91 -2.10 15.98
CA GLU A 80 0.53 -2.01 15.75
C GLU A 80 0.84 -1.22 14.49
N ILE A 81 0.16 -1.56 13.39
CA ILE A 81 0.36 -0.90 12.10
C ILE A 81 -0.01 0.59 12.21
N LEU A 82 -1.15 0.92 12.83
CA LEU A 82 -1.60 2.30 12.97
C LEU A 82 -0.66 3.14 13.83
N ALA A 83 -0.10 2.57 14.91
CA ALA A 83 0.92 3.24 15.73
C ALA A 83 2.17 3.56 14.89
N PHE A 84 2.64 2.60 14.11
CA PHE A 84 3.78 2.78 13.21
C PHE A 84 3.53 3.84 12.12
N LEU A 85 2.35 3.82 11.49
CA LEU A 85 2.01 4.81 10.46
C LEU A 85 2.01 6.24 11.03
N ARG A 86 1.57 6.43 12.27
CA ARG A 86 1.62 7.73 12.97
C ARG A 86 3.05 8.14 13.28
N GLU A 87 3.86 7.24 13.82
CA GLU A 87 5.28 7.49 14.12
C GLU A 87 6.05 7.90 12.85
N ARG A 88 5.83 7.18 11.74
CA ARG A 88 6.46 7.43 10.45
C ARG A 88 5.80 8.55 9.64
N LYS A 89 4.73 9.16 10.16
CA LYS A 89 3.95 10.21 9.47
C LYS A 89 3.58 9.78 8.05
N HIS A 90 2.97 8.61 7.92
CA HIS A 90 2.60 8.06 6.62
C HIS A 90 1.60 9.00 5.91
N PRO A 91 1.76 9.31 4.61
CA PRO A 91 0.91 10.26 3.89
C PRO A 91 -0.59 9.98 3.98
N VAL A 92 -0.96 8.70 4.06
CA VAL A 92 -2.36 8.24 4.16
C VAL A 92 -3.16 8.91 5.28
N LEU A 93 -2.50 9.32 6.37
CA LEU A 93 -3.16 9.91 7.55
C LEU A 93 -3.73 11.31 7.28
N GLU A 94 -3.20 12.00 6.27
CA GLU A 94 -3.60 13.36 5.88
C GLU A 94 -4.42 13.35 4.57
N MET A 95 -4.64 12.18 3.97
CA MET A 95 -5.42 12.04 2.75
C MET A 95 -6.92 11.99 3.06
N GLU A 96 -7.74 12.38 2.09
CA GLU A 96 -9.19 12.22 2.16
C GLU A 96 -9.58 10.74 2.42
N SER A 97 -10.70 10.54 3.09
CA SER A 97 -11.25 9.21 3.33
C SER A 97 -11.47 8.46 2.01
N ILE A 98 -11.00 7.21 1.94
CA ILE A 98 -11.16 6.36 0.75
C ILE A 98 -12.59 5.84 0.57
N MET A 99 -13.39 5.81 1.64
CA MET A 99 -14.73 5.22 1.57
C MET A 99 -15.79 6.15 0.95
N GLY A 100 -15.43 7.41 0.66
CA GLY A 100 -16.41 8.46 0.37
C GLY A 100 -17.34 8.70 1.57
N VAL A 101 -17.88 9.90 1.68
CA VAL A 101 -19.07 10.15 2.52
C VAL A 101 -20.17 10.61 1.59
#